data_AF-A0A9W7Y9I2-F1
#
_entry.id   AF-A0A9W7Y9I2-F1
#
_cell.length_a   1.000
_cell.length_b   1.000
_cell.length_c   1.000
_cell.angle_alpha   90.00
_cell.angle_beta   90.00
_cell.angle_gamma   90.00
#
_symmetry.space_group_name_H-M   'P 1'
#
loop_
_entity.id
_entity.type
_entity.pdbx_description
1 polymer ?
#
loop_
_entity_poly.entity_id
_entity_poly.type
_entity_poly.pdbx_seq_one_letter_code
_entity_poly.pdbx_strand_id
1 'polypeptide(L)'
;MADVGDYCCSIDRYLHELLDDANEQRRRAEAQDGEYQAPQLYFVVHIGEAEKMSEGGSSFIAYTISYGEYEVRRRYSEFESLRSCLCRLYPTFIVPPIPEKHSLTQYAVLQKRAKEDQYIIERRKRMLERFLNHLVGHPILSSEHILHRFLEGGVSWTEVLHSPIITGLPKTPLHSSPSKAPGSSLADGMSQQQPKIAATNSFASGVPVPSTLAPITNIEPRWMDCELFTNKYANHFAGVIERNERRIYRKLGELSSDYAELGATLNGFSLLEHPEGLAAAIERAGQAVDSSYIETGQLLTQMESEVGEPIHGYSQYAAIIKQVLRFRLLKNLQLEG
;
A
#
# COMPACT_ATOMS: atom_id res chain seq x y z
N MET A 1 -4.20 -21.85 -29.66
CA MET A 1 -4.58 -20.44 -29.85
C MET A 1 -5.91 -20.28 -29.13
N ALA A 2 -5.91 -19.69 -27.94
CA ALA A 2 -7.14 -19.27 -27.28
C ALA A 2 -7.79 -18.17 -28.13
N ASP A 3 -9.12 -18.17 -28.22
CA ASP A 3 -9.87 -17.25 -29.07
C ASP A 3 -9.92 -15.85 -28.41
N VAL A 4 -10.13 -14.80 -29.19
CA VAL A 4 -10.13 -13.39 -28.72
C VAL A 4 -11.22 -13.12 -27.65
N GLY A 5 -12.13 -14.08 -27.41
CA GLY A 5 -13.18 -14.03 -26.40
C GLY A 5 -12.87 -14.66 -25.03
N ASP A 6 -11.69 -15.28 -24.82
CA ASP A 6 -11.40 -16.03 -23.58
C ASP A 6 -10.83 -15.16 -22.43
N TYR A 7 -10.40 -13.93 -22.70
CA TYR A 7 -9.72 -13.08 -21.72
C TYR A 7 -10.62 -11.99 -21.15
N CYS A 8 -10.48 -11.72 -19.85
CA CYS A 8 -11.37 -10.81 -19.14
C CYS A 8 -11.07 -9.32 -19.43
N CYS A 9 -9.81 -8.97 -19.75
CA CYS A 9 -9.39 -7.64 -20.19
C CYS A 9 -8.03 -7.67 -20.90
N SER A 10 -7.56 -6.51 -21.37
CA SER A 10 -6.27 -6.41 -22.07
C SER A 10 -5.08 -6.78 -21.19
N ILE A 11 -5.08 -6.36 -19.92
CA ILE A 11 -4.03 -6.71 -18.94
C ILE A 11 -4.03 -8.21 -18.66
N ASP A 12 -5.20 -8.81 -18.50
CA ASP A 12 -5.36 -10.25 -18.25
C ASP A 12 -4.80 -11.08 -19.41
N ARG A 13 -5.16 -10.71 -20.66
CA ARG A 13 -4.57 -11.30 -21.87
C ARG A 13 -3.04 -11.21 -21.85
N TYR A 14 -2.51 -10.04 -21.53
CA TYR A 14 -1.07 -9.80 -21.50
C TYR A 14 -0.35 -10.64 -20.42
N LEU A 15 -0.93 -10.77 -19.23
CA LEU A 15 -0.38 -11.61 -18.17
C LEU A 15 -0.38 -13.10 -18.56
N HIS A 16 -1.41 -13.55 -19.28
CA HIS A 16 -1.46 -14.90 -19.83
C HIS A 16 -0.38 -15.14 -20.89
N GLU A 17 -0.16 -14.18 -21.80
CA GLU A 17 0.93 -14.24 -22.79
C GLU A 17 2.31 -14.32 -22.10
N LEU A 18 2.55 -13.50 -21.06
CA LEU A 18 3.78 -13.56 -20.25
C LEU A 18 3.98 -14.92 -19.57
N LEU A 19 2.91 -15.50 -19.03
CA LEU A 19 2.95 -16.82 -18.39
C LEU A 19 3.28 -17.93 -19.40
N ASP A 20 2.69 -17.88 -20.59
CA ASP A 20 2.95 -18.85 -21.65
C ASP A 20 4.40 -18.77 -22.14
N ASP A 21 4.92 -17.55 -22.34
CA ASP A 21 6.32 -17.30 -22.69
C ASP A 21 7.27 -17.80 -21.60
N ALA A 22 6.97 -17.55 -20.32
CA ALA A 22 7.75 -18.03 -19.19
C ALA A 22 7.79 -19.57 -19.14
N ASN A 23 6.64 -20.21 -19.35
CA ASN A 23 6.54 -21.67 -19.38
C ASN A 23 7.32 -22.25 -20.57
N GLU A 24 7.33 -21.58 -21.72
CA GLU A 24 8.11 -22.02 -22.86
C GLU A 24 9.62 -21.86 -22.62
N GLN A 25 10.06 -20.74 -22.04
CA GLN A 25 11.45 -20.53 -21.64
C GLN A 25 11.92 -21.60 -20.67
N ARG A 26 11.08 -21.95 -19.69
CA ARG A 26 11.35 -23.04 -18.74
C ARG A 26 11.56 -24.37 -19.45
N ARG A 27 10.64 -24.77 -20.33
CA ARG A 27 10.76 -26.01 -21.11
C ARG A 27 12.04 -26.06 -21.95
N ARG A 28 12.44 -24.92 -22.53
CA ARG A 28 13.68 -24.82 -23.32
C ARG A 28 14.93 -24.96 -22.44
N ALA A 29 14.95 -24.32 -21.27
CA ALA A 29 16.06 -24.44 -20.32
C ALA A 29 16.19 -25.87 -19.79
N GLU A 30 15.08 -26.51 -19.43
CA GLU A 30 15.03 -27.93 -19.02
C GLU A 30 15.54 -28.86 -20.13
N ALA A 31 15.27 -28.57 -21.40
CA ALA A 31 15.77 -29.35 -22.54
C ALA A 31 17.26 -29.15 -22.84
N GLN A 32 17.87 -28.07 -22.34
CA GLN A 32 19.26 -27.69 -22.62
C GLN A 32 20.19 -27.84 -21.40
N ASP A 33 19.72 -28.45 -20.29
CA ASP A 33 20.42 -28.46 -18.99
C ASP A 33 20.90 -27.04 -18.57
N GLY A 34 20.11 -26.04 -18.94
CA GLY A 34 20.39 -24.63 -18.69
C GLY A 34 19.77 -24.12 -17.40
N GLU A 35 20.37 -23.08 -16.82
CA GLU A 35 19.82 -22.39 -15.64
C GLU A 35 18.58 -21.58 -16.06
N TYR A 36 17.41 -21.92 -15.51
CA TYR A 36 16.17 -21.17 -15.73
C TYR A 36 15.98 -20.11 -14.65
N GLN A 37 15.93 -18.85 -15.05
CA GLN A 37 15.52 -17.76 -14.18
C GLN A 37 14.06 -17.40 -14.47
N ALA A 38 13.19 -17.61 -13.49
CA ALA A 38 11.77 -17.29 -13.63
C ALA A 38 11.59 -15.78 -13.87
N PRO A 39 10.84 -15.36 -14.91
CA PRO A 39 10.57 -13.95 -15.15
C PRO A 39 9.63 -13.39 -14.09
N GLN A 40 9.67 -12.07 -13.89
CA GLN A 40 8.65 -11.39 -13.10
C GLN A 40 7.33 -11.40 -13.88
N LEU A 41 6.29 -11.99 -13.27
CA LEU A 41 4.97 -12.17 -13.90
C LEU A 41 4.03 -10.97 -13.69
N TYR A 42 4.59 -9.79 -13.43
CA TYR A 42 3.88 -8.53 -13.29
C TYR A 42 4.85 -7.37 -13.52
N PHE A 43 4.33 -6.20 -13.87
CA PHE A 43 5.13 -4.98 -13.94
C PHE A 43 5.14 -4.24 -12.61
N VAL A 44 6.27 -3.59 -12.32
CA VAL A 44 6.32 -2.61 -11.23
C VAL A 44 5.41 -1.44 -11.61
N VAL A 45 4.53 -1.08 -10.68
CA VAL A 45 3.68 0.10 -10.81
C VAL A 45 4.49 1.33 -10.43
N HIS A 46 4.40 2.38 -11.24
CA HIS A 46 4.97 3.70 -10.93
C HIS A 46 3.87 4.75 -10.90
N ILE A 47 3.85 5.59 -9.88
CA ILE A 47 2.97 6.75 -9.82
C ILE A 47 3.81 7.99 -10.09
N GLY A 48 3.64 8.58 -11.27
CA GLY A 48 4.40 9.73 -11.76
C GLY A 48 3.87 11.05 -11.21
N GLU A 49 3.21 11.82 -12.07
CA GLU A 49 2.76 13.18 -11.75
C GLU A 49 1.49 13.18 -10.88
N ALA A 50 1.35 14.24 -10.07
CA ALA A 50 0.15 14.53 -9.29
C ALA A 50 -0.39 15.89 -9.71
N GLU A 51 -1.53 15.90 -10.39
CA GLU A 51 -2.10 17.10 -11.00
C GLU A 51 -3.44 17.48 -10.36
N LYS A 52 -3.67 18.78 -10.16
CA LYS A 52 -4.95 19.28 -9.70
C LYS A 52 -5.92 19.36 -10.88
N MET A 53 -6.94 18.52 -10.88
CA MET A 53 -8.02 18.52 -11.87
C MET A 53 -9.28 19.15 -11.29
N SER A 54 -10.16 19.63 -12.17
CA SER A 54 -11.46 20.20 -11.82
C SER A 54 -12.55 19.52 -12.64
N GLU A 55 -13.54 18.94 -11.98
CA GLU A 55 -14.66 18.26 -12.61
C GLU A 55 -15.94 18.58 -11.82
N GLY A 56 -17.01 18.96 -12.53
CA GLY A 56 -18.32 19.22 -11.92
C GLY A 56 -18.32 20.29 -10.81
N GLY A 57 -17.40 21.27 -10.88
CA GLY A 57 -17.26 22.33 -9.87
C GLY A 57 -16.46 21.92 -8.62
N SER A 58 -15.93 20.69 -8.57
CA SER A 58 -15.06 20.21 -7.50
C SER A 58 -13.63 19.99 -8.00
N SER A 59 -12.63 20.42 -7.22
CA SER A 59 -11.23 20.16 -7.54
C SER A 59 -10.68 18.99 -6.75
N PHE A 60 -9.85 18.15 -7.38
CA PHE A 60 -9.18 17.02 -6.74
C PHE A 60 -7.79 16.81 -7.32
N ILE A 61 -6.96 16.02 -6.63
CA ILE A 61 -5.63 15.62 -7.11
C ILE A 61 -5.77 14.25 -7.78
N ALA A 62 -5.35 14.16 -9.03
CA ALA A 62 -5.21 12.91 -9.78
C ALA A 62 -3.75 12.53 -9.90
N TYR A 63 -3.51 11.23 -9.82
CA TYR A 63 -2.19 10.62 -9.89
C TYR A 63 -2.09 9.84 -11.21
N THR A 64 -1.04 10.11 -11.99
CA THR A 64 -0.74 9.36 -13.21
C THR A 64 -0.04 8.05 -12.81
N ILE A 65 -0.66 6.92 -13.15
CA ILE A 65 -0.20 5.57 -12.83
C ILE A 65 0.28 4.93 -14.13
N SER A 66 1.51 4.41 -14.11
CA SER A 66 2.10 3.62 -15.19
C SER A 66 2.27 2.17 -14.76
N TYR A 67 1.86 1.23 -15.61
CA TYR A 67 1.96 -0.21 -15.39
C TYR A 67 2.26 -0.90 -16.72
N GLY A 68 3.52 -1.25 -16.98
CA GLY A 68 3.93 -1.69 -18.31
C GLY A 68 3.63 -0.61 -19.36
N GLU A 69 2.95 -0.98 -20.43
CA GLU A 69 2.50 -0.07 -21.50
C GLU A 69 1.20 0.69 -21.16
N TYR A 70 0.61 0.45 -19.98
CA TYR A 70 -0.63 1.07 -19.57
C TYR A 70 -0.37 2.35 -18.78
N GLU A 71 -1.11 3.41 -19.10
CA GLU A 71 -1.14 4.65 -18.34
C GLU A 71 -2.58 5.03 -18.01
N VAL A 72 -2.84 5.39 -16.75
CA VAL A 72 -4.16 5.81 -16.29
C VAL A 72 -4.05 6.86 -15.20
N ARG A 73 -4.99 7.83 -15.19
CA ARG A 73 -5.11 8.81 -14.10
C ARG A 73 -6.20 8.38 -13.12
N ARG A 74 -5.86 8.31 -11.84
CA ARG A 74 -6.82 8.01 -10.77
C ARG A 74 -6.71 8.99 -9.62
N ARG A 75 -7.84 9.35 -8.99
CA ARG A 75 -7.87 10.21 -7.79
C ARG A 75 -7.94 9.38 -6.52
N TYR A 76 -7.55 9.96 -5.38
CA TYR A 76 -7.49 9.26 -4.08
C TYR A 76 -8.77 8.47 -3.72
N SER A 77 -9.96 9.02 -3.93
CA SER A 77 -11.22 8.33 -3.61
C SER A 77 -11.46 7.07 -4.46
N GLU A 78 -10.80 6.95 -5.61
CA GLU A 78 -10.85 5.76 -6.46
C GLU A 78 -9.98 4.64 -5.88
N PHE A 79 -8.80 4.98 -5.33
CA PHE A 79 -8.01 4.03 -4.54
C PHE A 79 -8.75 3.56 -3.28
N GLU A 80 -9.44 4.48 -2.59
CA GLU A 80 -10.27 4.16 -1.42
C GLU A 80 -11.38 3.16 -1.77
N SER A 81 -12.08 3.39 -2.88
CA SER A 81 -13.13 2.48 -3.35
C SER A 81 -12.59 1.16 -3.89
N LEU A 82 -11.44 1.14 -4.58
CA LEU A 82 -10.76 -0.10 -4.98
C LEU A 82 -10.43 -0.95 -3.75
N ARG A 83 -9.74 -0.36 -2.76
CA ARG A 83 -9.41 -1.04 -1.50
C ARG A 83 -10.66 -1.56 -0.80
N SER A 84 -11.71 -0.74 -0.70
CA SER A 84 -12.99 -1.12 -0.10
C SER A 84 -13.63 -2.32 -0.82
N CYS A 85 -13.65 -2.32 -2.15
CA CYS A 85 -14.16 -3.43 -2.94
C CYS A 85 -13.35 -4.71 -2.72
N LEU A 86 -12.01 -4.64 -2.73
CA LEU A 86 -11.15 -5.78 -2.45
C LEU A 86 -11.36 -6.36 -1.05
N CYS A 87 -11.50 -5.50 -0.02
CA CYS A 87 -11.81 -5.95 1.35
C CYS A 87 -13.18 -6.64 1.45
N ARG A 88 -14.16 -6.18 0.67
CA ARG A 88 -15.50 -6.79 0.62
C ARG A 88 -15.51 -8.11 -0.14
N LEU A 89 -14.79 -8.16 -1.27
CA LEU A 89 -14.61 -9.36 -2.10
C LEU A 89 -13.83 -10.44 -1.35
N TYR A 90 -12.76 -10.07 -0.67
CA TYR A 90 -11.83 -11.00 0.00
C TYR A 90 -11.69 -10.66 1.49
N PRO A 91 -12.71 -10.90 2.31
CA PRO A 91 -12.71 -10.55 3.73
C PRO A 91 -11.69 -11.36 4.56
N THR A 92 -11.07 -12.37 3.96
CA THR A 92 -10.03 -13.21 4.57
C THR A 92 -8.61 -12.79 4.19
N PHE A 93 -8.45 -11.83 3.28
CA PHE A 93 -7.15 -11.37 2.79
C PHE A 93 -6.71 -10.08 3.48
N ILE A 94 -5.40 -9.92 3.61
CA ILE A 94 -4.78 -8.70 4.13
C ILE A 94 -4.59 -7.74 2.96
N VAL A 95 -5.58 -6.88 2.72
CA VAL A 95 -5.47 -5.83 1.70
C VAL A 95 -4.63 -4.67 2.26
N PRO A 96 -3.53 -4.27 1.60
CA PRO A 96 -2.62 -3.24 2.11
C PRO A 96 -3.33 -1.93 2.47
N PRO A 97 -2.83 -1.18 3.46
CA PRO A 97 -3.39 0.12 3.79
C PRO A 97 -3.11 1.15 2.68
N ILE A 98 -3.94 2.19 2.65
CA ILE A 98 -3.72 3.42 1.87
C ILE A 98 -3.56 4.59 2.85
N PRO A 99 -2.92 5.71 2.46
CA PRO A 99 -2.75 6.87 3.35
C PRO A 99 -4.10 7.39 3.82
N GLU A 100 -4.15 7.98 5.02
CA GLU A 100 -5.40 8.52 5.56
C GLU A 100 -5.95 9.67 4.71
N LYS A 101 -7.28 9.83 4.78
CA LYS A 101 -7.98 10.95 4.15
C LYS A 101 -7.72 12.24 4.94
N HIS A 102 -6.59 12.88 4.70
CA HIS A 102 -6.42 14.31 4.94
C HIS A 102 -7.44 15.07 4.09
N SER A 103 -8.27 15.88 4.74
CA SER A 103 -9.32 16.65 4.07
C SER A 103 -8.70 17.64 3.10
N LEU A 104 -9.30 17.82 1.91
CA LEU A 104 -8.95 18.89 0.98
C LEU A 104 -9.05 20.28 1.61
N THR A 105 -9.84 20.45 2.68
CA THR A 105 -9.86 21.69 3.46
C THR A 105 -8.56 21.92 4.25
N GLN A 106 -7.81 20.88 4.65
CA GLN A 106 -6.48 21.06 5.22
C GLN A 106 -5.51 21.57 4.13
N TYR A 107 -5.55 21.03 2.92
CA TYR A 107 -4.75 21.52 1.78
C TYR A 107 -5.12 22.96 1.36
N ALA A 108 -6.41 23.28 1.31
CA ALA A 108 -6.86 24.62 0.90
C ALA A 108 -6.65 25.70 1.98
N VAL A 109 -6.74 25.35 3.27
CA VAL A 109 -6.48 26.28 4.39
C VAL A 109 -4.97 26.47 4.60
N LEU A 110 -4.14 25.51 4.16
CA LEU A 110 -2.67 25.60 4.17
C LEU A 110 -2.08 26.29 2.92
N GLN A 111 -2.86 27.06 2.15
CA GLN A 111 -2.35 27.90 1.06
C GLN A 111 -1.29 28.94 1.46
N LYS A 112 -0.95 29.05 2.76
CA LYS A 112 0.22 29.81 3.23
C LYS A 112 1.54 29.01 3.21
N ARG A 113 1.54 27.71 2.88
CA ARG A 113 2.74 26.83 2.91
C ARG A 113 2.72 25.79 1.77
N ALA A 114 2.97 26.22 0.53
CA ALA A 114 3.06 25.33 -0.64
C ALA A 114 4.00 24.10 -0.46
N LYS A 115 5.04 24.22 0.38
CA LYS A 115 5.96 23.13 0.72
C LYS A 115 5.29 21.99 1.50
N GLU A 116 4.35 22.29 2.39
CA GLU A 116 3.63 21.26 3.17
C GLU A 116 2.68 20.48 2.27
N ASP A 117 1.95 21.15 1.38
CA ASP A 117 1.05 20.49 0.43
C ASP A 117 1.81 19.50 -0.47
N GLN A 118 2.98 19.91 -1.00
CA GLN A 118 3.82 19.06 -1.83
C GLN A 118 4.32 17.83 -1.05
N TYR A 119 4.76 18.01 0.20
CA TYR A 119 5.21 16.90 1.04
C TYR A 119 4.10 15.85 1.25
N ILE A 120 2.86 16.27 1.56
CA ILE A 120 1.76 15.31 1.78
C ILE A 120 1.39 14.60 0.46
N ILE A 121 1.42 15.30 -0.68
CA ILE A 121 1.16 14.71 -1.99
C ILE A 121 2.21 13.64 -2.32
N GLU A 122 3.49 13.94 -2.13
CA GLU A 122 4.58 13.00 -2.38
C GLU A 122 4.52 11.77 -1.46
N ARG A 123 4.24 11.98 -0.17
CA ARG A 123 4.02 10.87 0.77
C ARG A 123 2.84 10.00 0.34
N ARG A 124 1.73 10.61 -0.08
CA ARG A 124 0.56 9.88 -0.59
C ARG A 124 0.90 9.08 -1.83
N LYS A 125 1.58 9.70 -2.80
CA LYS A 125 2.04 9.05 -4.03
C LYS A 125 2.84 7.79 -3.72
N ARG A 126 3.88 7.88 -2.88
CA ARG A 126 4.69 6.73 -2.45
C ARG A 126 3.88 5.63 -1.77
N MET A 127 2.93 5.99 -0.91
CA MET A 127 2.09 5.01 -0.22
C MET A 127 1.08 4.33 -1.17
N LEU A 128 0.49 5.08 -2.11
CA LEU A 128 -0.42 4.54 -3.13
C LEU A 128 0.32 3.64 -4.12
N GLU A 129 1.55 3.99 -4.49
CA GLU A 129 2.42 3.17 -5.34
C GLU A 129 2.75 1.84 -4.65
N ARG A 130 3.15 1.88 -3.37
CA ARG A 130 3.37 0.66 -2.56
C ARG A 130 2.10 -0.19 -2.44
N PHE A 131 0.94 0.43 -2.26
CA PHE A 131 -0.35 -0.26 -2.23
C PHE A 131 -0.59 -1.03 -3.54
N LEU A 132 -0.43 -0.38 -4.70
CA LEU A 132 -0.63 -1.05 -5.99
C LEU A 132 0.43 -2.12 -6.26
N ASN A 133 1.69 -1.86 -5.95
CA ASN A 133 2.77 -2.86 -6.09
C ASN A 133 2.52 -4.12 -5.24
N HIS A 134 1.98 -3.97 -4.03
CA HIS A 134 1.57 -5.11 -3.22
C HIS A 134 0.40 -5.88 -3.84
N LEU A 135 -0.54 -5.20 -4.52
CA LEU A 135 -1.67 -5.86 -5.18
C LEU A 135 -1.25 -6.64 -6.42
N VAL A 136 -0.44 -6.03 -7.30
CA VAL A 136 0.04 -6.69 -8.53
C VAL A 136 1.04 -7.82 -8.25
N GLY A 137 1.75 -7.77 -7.12
CA GLY A 137 2.61 -8.86 -6.66
C GLY A 137 1.87 -9.95 -5.85
N HIS A 138 0.59 -9.76 -5.53
CA HIS A 138 -0.15 -10.73 -4.71
C HIS A 138 -0.59 -11.93 -5.57
N PRO A 139 -0.38 -13.19 -5.14
CA PRO A 139 -0.65 -14.38 -5.97
C PRO A 139 -2.08 -14.49 -6.49
N ILE A 140 -3.05 -14.05 -5.70
CA ILE A 140 -4.48 -14.06 -6.07
C ILE A 140 -4.97 -12.68 -6.56
N LEU A 141 -4.77 -11.60 -5.79
CA LEU A 141 -5.30 -10.26 -6.13
C LEU A 141 -4.76 -9.69 -7.46
N SER A 142 -3.57 -10.11 -7.90
CA SER A 142 -2.98 -9.69 -9.17
C SER A 142 -3.78 -10.15 -10.38
N SER A 143 -4.55 -11.24 -10.26
CA SER A 143 -5.43 -11.78 -11.31
C SER A 143 -6.84 -11.20 -11.28
N GLU A 144 -7.14 -10.29 -10.34
CA GLU A 144 -8.49 -9.78 -10.18
C GLU A 144 -8.82 -8.71 -11.22
N HIS A 145 -9.89 -8.94 -11.97
CA HIS A 145 -10.33 -8.04 -13.02
C HIS A 145 -10.58 -6.60 -12.52
N ILE A 146 -11.07 -6.41 -11.29
CA ILE A 146 -11.27 -5.06 -10.73
C ILE A 146 -9.95 -4.28 -10.62
N LEU A 147 -8.83 -4.96 -10.32
CA LEU A 147 -7.50 -4.34 -10.28
C LEU A 147 -7.04 -4.00 -11.69
N HIS A 148 -7.22 -4.91 -12.65
CA HIS A 148 -6.87 -4.65 -14.04
C HIS A 148 -7.63 -3.45 -14.60
N ARG A 149 -8.95 -3.37 -14.39
CA ARG A 149 -9.78 -2.22 -14.80
C ARG A 149 -9.39 -0.92 -14.11
N PHE A 150 -8.80 -1.00 -12.91
CA PHE A 150 -8.25 0.18 -12.24
C PHE A 150 -7.00 0.71 -12.95
N LEU A 151 -6.13 -0.18 -13.42
CA LEU A 151 -4.85 0.11 -14.10
C LEU A 151 -4.99 0.36 -15.62
N GLU A 152 -6.08 -0.10 -16.23
CA GLU A 152 -6.34 0.04 -17.67
C GLU A 152 -6.80 1.46 -18.04
N GLY A 153 -6.13 2.05 -19.03
CA GLY A 153 -6.48 3.35 -19.60
C GLY A 153 -7.83 3.34 -20.31
N GLY A 154 -8.54 4.48 -20.31
CA GLY A 154 -9.84 4.63 -20.97
C GLY A 154 -11.02 4.00 -20.22
N VAL A 155 -10.79 3.35 -19.09
CA VAL A 155 -11.86 2.78 -18.25
C VAL A 155 -12.39 3.81 -17.25
N SER A 156 -13.70 4.07 -17.30
CA SER A 156 -14.41 4.87 -16.31
C SER A 156 -14.54 4.11 -14.99
N TRP A 157 -13.86 4.57 -13.94
CA TRP A 157 -13.93 3.93 -12.63
C TRP A 157 -15.34 3.97 -12.04
N THR A 158 -16.08 5.05 -12.30
CA THR A 158 -17.48 5.17 -11.89
C THR A 158 -18.33 4.06 -12.50
N GLU A 159 -18.15 3.72 -13.77
CA GLU A 159 -18.87 2.61 -14.41
C GLU A 159 -18.50 1.26 -13.81
N VAL A 160 -17.22 1.03 -13.50
CA VAL A 160 -16.75 -0.19 -12.82
C VAL A 160 -17.45 -0.36 -11.47
N LEU A 161 -17.56 0.72 -10.67
CA LEU A 161 -18.26 0.68 -9.38
C LEU A 161 -19.76 0.38 -9.49
N HIS A 162 -20.39 0.76 -10.61
CA HIS A 162 -21.81 0.47 -10.88
C HIS A 162 -22.03 -0.87 -11.60
N SER A 163 -20.97 -1.60 -11.92
CA SER A 163 -21.10 -2.93 -12.54
C SER A 163 -21.87 -3.90 -11.62
N PRO A 164 -22.59 -4.89 -12.19
CA PRO A 164 -23.33 -5.88 -11.40
C PRO A 164 -22.45 -6.67 -10.43
N ILE A 165 -21.17 -6.87 -10.77
CA ILE A 165 -20.21 -7.59 -9.94
C ILE A 165 -19.97 -6.85 -8.62
N ILE A 166 -19.82 -5.52 -8.66
CA ILE A 166 -19.52 -4.70 -7.48
C ILE A 166 -20.77 -4.32 -6.70
N THR A 167 -21.84 -3.95 -7.41
CA THR A 167 -23.12 -3.59 -6.79
C THR A 167 -23.83 -4.79 -6.18
N GLY A 168 -23.65 -5.99 -6.75
CA GLY A 168 -24.18 -7.25 -6.24
C GLY A 168 -23.45 -7.79 -5.00
N LEU A 169 -22.32 -7.21 -4.61
CA LEU A 169 -21.59 -7.65 -3.43
C LEU A 169 -22.45 -7.50 -2.17
N PRO A 170 -22.43 -8.49 -1.25
CA PRO A 170 -23.14 -8.40 0.01
C PRO A 170 -22.67 -7.16 0.79
N LYS A 171 -23.60 -6.53 1.50
CA LYS A 171 -23.27 -5.43 2.45
C LYS A 171 -22.42 -5.95 3.61
N THR A 172 -22.73 -7.16 4.06
CA THR A 172 -21.99 -7.88 5.10
C THR A 172 -21.36 -9.11 4.48
N PRO A 173 -20.02 -9.20 4.39
CA PRO A 173 -19.35 -10.38 3.79
C PRO A 173 -19.70 -11.71 4.47
N LEU A 174 -20.18 -11.69 5.72
CA LEU A 174 -20.67 -12.88 6.43
C LEU A 174 -21.87 -13.54 5.74
N HIS A 175 -22.69 -12.78 5.01
CA HIS A 175 -23.82 -13.33 4.26
C HIS A 175 -23.40 -14.09 2.99
N SER A 176 -22.11 -14.13 2.67
CA SER A 176 -21.61 -14.96 1.59
C SER A 176 -21.49 -16.43 1.99
N SER A 177 -21.70 -17.30 1.01
CA SER A 177 -21.42 -18.73 1.10
C SER A 177 -20.23 -19.07 0.18
N PRO A 178 -19.05 -19.39 0.75
CA PRO A 178 -17.83 -19.70 -0.02
C PRO A 178 -17.96 -20.89 -0.98
N SER A 179 -18.77 -21.90 -0.65
CA SER A 179 -18.95 -23.09 -1.51
C SER A 179 -19.77 -22.83 -2.77
N LYS A 180 -20.47 -21.69 -2.83
CA LYS A 180 -21.30 -21.28 -3.98
C LYS A 180 -20.87 -19.93 -4.55
N ALA A 181 -19.74 -19.39 -4.09
CA ALA A 181 -19.25 -18.10 -4.55
C ALA A 181 -18.43 -18.31 -5.85
N PRO A 182 -18.86 -17.72 -6.98
CA PRO A 182 -18.01 -17.69 -8.16
C PRO A 182 -16.64 -17.09 -7.82
N GLY A 183 -15.57 -17.71 -8.31
CA GLY A 183 -14.19 -17.32 -8.01
C GLY A 183 -13.68 -17.80 -6.65
N SER A 184 -14.44 -18.63 -5.91
CA SER A 184 -13.95 -19.29 -4.70
C SER A 184 -13.35 -20.65 -5.02
N SER A 185 -12.18 -20.96 -4.49
CA SER A 185 -11.50 -22.26 -4.63
C SER A 185 -12.37 -23.45 -4.19
N LEU A 186 -13.35 -23.21 -3.30
CA LEU A 186 -14.28 -24.23 -2.82
C LEU A 186 -15.40 -24.55 -3.82
N ALA A 187 -15.78 -23.59 -4.66
CA ALA A 187 -16.80 -23.82 -5.70
C ALA A 187 -16.24 -24.67 -6.85
N ASP A 188 -14.95 -24.48 -7.16
CA ASP A 188 -14.27 -25.16 -8.28
C ASP A 188 -13.60 -26.49 -7.88
N GLY A 189 -13.75 -26.94 -6.63
CA GLY A 189 -13.15 -28.18 -6.12
C GLY A 189 -11.63 -28.13 -5.95
N MET A 190 -11.00 -26.96 -6.11
CA MET A 190 -9.54 -26.76 -6.04
C MET A 190 -9.09 -26.35 -4.63
N SER A 191 -9.09 -27.28 -3.66
CA SER A 191 -8.77 -26.95 -2.25
C SER A 191 -7.27 -26.96 -1.88
N GLN A 192 -6.36 -27.28 -2.81
CA GLN A 192 -5.00 -27.72 -2.44
C GLN A 192 -3.95 -26.60 -2.29
N GLN A 193 -4.20 -25.37 -2.74
CA GLN A 193 -3.31 -24.22 -2.53
C GLN A 193 -4.14 -23.00 -2.12
N GLN A 194 -3.61 -22.22 -1.15
CA GLN A 194 -4.23 -21.07 -0.46
C GLN A 194 -5.71 -20.80 -0.82
N PRO A 195 -6.67 -21.12 0.06
CA PRO A 195 -8.08 -21.05 -0.30
C PRO A 195 -8.49 -19.61 -0.68
N LYS A 196 -8.86 -19.41 -1.94
CA LYS A 196 -9.51 -18.18 -2.41
C LYS A 196 -10.96 -18.22 -1.94
N ILE A 197 -11.31 -17.39 -0.96
CA ILE A 197 -12.68 -17.31 -0.45
C ILE A 197 -13.24 -15.93 -0.82
N ALA A 198 -13.94 -15.89 -1.95
CA ALA A 198 -14.61 -14.71 -2.45
C ALA A 198 -16.01 -14.56 -1.82
N ALA A 199 -16.38 -13.36 -1.43
CA ALA A 199 -17.69 -13.01 -0.90
C ALA A 199 -18.57 -12.36 -1.98
N THR A 200 -18.85 -13.11 -3.05
CA THR A 200 -19.53 -12.63 -4.27
C THR A 200 -21.03 -12.91 -4.31
N ASN A 201 -21.60 -13.52 -3.25
CA ASN A 201 -23.02 -13.84 -3.16
C ASN A 201 -23.60 -13.46 -1.79
N SER A 202 -24.93 -13.53 -1.69
CA SER A 202 -25.68 -13.29 -0.45
C SER A 202 -26.48 -14.53 0.00
N PHE A 203 -26.03 -15.75 -0.33
CA PHE A 203 -26.81 -16.97 -0.05
C PHE A 203 -27.06 -17.23 1.44
N ALA A 204 -26.24 -16.66 2.33
CA ALA A 204 -26.41 -16.74 3.78
C ALA A 204 -27.07 -15.47 4.35
N SER A 205 -27.82 -14.69 3.56
CA SER A 205 -28.51 -13.48 4.03
C SER A 205 -29.59 -13.75 5.08
N GLY A 206 -30.16 -14.96 5.09
CA GLY A 206 -31.12 -15.41 6.10
C GLY A 206 -30.48 -15.88 7.40
N VAL A 207 -29.14 -16.01 7.45
CA VAL A 207 -28.42 -16.48 8.64
C VAL A 207 -28.10 -15.26 9.52
N PRO A 208 -28.50 -15.25 10.80
CA PRO A 208 -28.19 -14.14 11.71
C PRO A 208 -26.70 -13.85 11.78
N VAL A 209 -26.35 -12.57 11.93
CA VAL A 209 -24.97 -12.16 12.19
C VAL A 209 -24.70 -12.31 13.69
N PRO A 210 -23.71 -13.13 14.11
CA PRO A 210 -23.39 -13.30 15.51
C PRO A 210 -22.94 -11.98 16.17
N SER A 211 -23.26 -11.84 17.46
CA SER A 211 -22.73 -10.74 18.27
C SER A 211 -21.23 -10.93 18.48
N THR A 212 -20.50 -9.82 18.54
CA THR A 212 -19.06 -9.83 18.88
C THR A 212 -18.80 -10.20 20.33
N LEU A 213 -19.85 -10.25 21.16
CA LEU A 213 -19.81 -10.68 22.56
C LEU A 213 -20.27 -12.13 22.74
N ALA A 214 -20.61 -12.84 21.66
CA ALA A 214 -21.03 -14.23 21.75
C ALA A 214 -19.91 -15.09 22.36
N PRO A 215 -20.25 -16.02 23.27
CA PRO A 215 -19.27 -16.90 23.89
C PRO A 215 -18.65 -17.79 22.81
N ILE A 216 -17.32 -17.88 22.85
CA ILE A 216 -16.58 -18.60 21.83
C ILE A 216 -16.24 -19.98 22.37
N THR A 217 -16.68 -21.03 21.67
CA THR A 217 -16.59 -22.41 22.16
C THR A 217 -15.52 -23.21 21.40
N ASN A 218 -15.42 -23.08 20.07
CA ASN A 218 -14.43 -23.82 19.26
C ASN A 218 -13.50 -22.93 18.42
N ILE A 219 -12.61 -22.18 19.09
CA ILE A 219 -11.49 -21.53 18.38
C ILE A 219 -10.39 -22.56 18.10
N GLU A 220 -10.03 -22.69 16.83
CA GLU A 220 -8.85 -23.43 16.42
C GLU A 220 -7.57 -22.75 16.98
N PRO A 221 -6.66 -23.49 17.65
CA PRO A 221 -5.49 -22.92 18.33
C PRO A 221 -4.65 -21.99 17.47
N ARG A 222 -4.48 -22.31 16.17
CA ARG A 222 -3.69 -21.48 15.24
C ARG A 222 -4.16 -20.03 15.16
N TRP A 223 -5.47 -19.77 15.28
CA TRP A 223 -6.02 -18.42 15.17
C TRP A 223 -5.81 -17.63 16.46
N MET A 224 -5.85 -18.31 17.60
CA MET A 224 -5.46 -17.73 18.89
C MET A 224 -3.98 -17.32 18.85
N ASP A 225 -3.11 -18.18 18.34
CA ASP A 225 -1.69 -17.88 18.18
C ASP A 225 -1.47 -16.69 17.24
N CYS A 226 -2.21 -16.61 16.14
CA CYS A 226 -2.18 -15.46 15.22
C CYS A 226 -2.62 -14.17 15.92
N GLU A 227 -3.66 -14.20 16.76
CA GLU A 227 -4.11 -13.03 17.50
C GLU A 227 -3.07 -12.57 18.54
N LEU A 228 -2.51 -13.50 19.31
CA LEU A 228 -1.43 -13.23 20.26
C LEU A 228 -0.20 -12.65 19.56
N PHE A 229 0.21 -13.24 18.44
CA PHE A 229 1.29 -12.72 17.61
C PHE A 229 0.99 -11.30 17.12
N THR A 230 -0.21 -11.07 16.58
CA THR A 230 -0.62 -9.76 16.06
C THR A 230 -0.62 -8.69 17.15
N ASN A 231 -1.05 -9.03 18.37
CA ASN A 231 -1.01 -8.12 19.51
C ASN A 231 0.43 -7.79 19.92
N LYS A 232 1.32 -8.79 19.99
CA LYS A 232 2.74 -8.57 20.26
C LYS A 232 3.39 -7.70 19.18
N TYR A 233 3.13 -8.02 17.92
CA TYR A 233 3.59 -7.27 16.75
C TYR A 233 3.14 -5.81 16.82
N ALA A 234 1.85 -5.54 17.05
CA ALA A 234 1.31 -4.20 17.16
C ALA A 234 1.99 -3.38 18.27
N ASN A 235 2.13 -4.00 19.45
CA ASN A 235 2.76 -3.35 20.60
C ASN A 235 4.25 -3.08 20.34
N HIS A 236 4.95 -3.97 19.66
CA HIS A 236 6.36 -3.78 19.34
C HIS A 236 6.56 -2.66 18.31
N PHE A 237 5.81 -2.68 17.20
CA PHE A 237 5.92 -1.66 16.16
C PHE A 237 5.53 -0.27 16.66
N ALA A 238 4.33 -0.11 17.22
CA ALA A 238 3.85 1.20 17.66
C ALA A 238 4.51 1.65 18.98
N GLY A 239 4.78 0.71 19.89
CA GLY A 239 5.26 1.01 21.24
C GLY A 239 6.78 1.14 21.36
N VAL A 240 7.55 0.46 20.51
CA VAL A 240 9.02 0.44 20.58
C VAL A 240 9.62 1.05 19.33
N ILE A 241 9.33 0.49 18.15
CA ILE A 241 9.99 0.86 16.89
C ILE A 241 9.65 2.31 16.52
N GLU A 242 8.38 2.66 16.34
CA GLU A 242 7.95 4.03 16.00
C GLU A 242 8.34 5.07 17.05
N ARG A 243 8.43 4.69 18.33
CA ARG A 243 8.84 5.63 19.38
C ARG A 243 10.33 5.92 19.31
N ASN A 244 11.15 4.90 19.05
CA ASN A 244 12.60 5.07 18.93
C ASN A 244 12.96 5.76 17.62
N GLU A 245 12.27 5.43 16.53
CA GLU A 245 12.36 6.14 15.26
C GLU A 245 12.11 7.64 15.48
N ARG A 246 10.95 8.05 16.02
CA ARG A 246 10.66 9.46 16.33
C ARG A 246 11.71 10.15 17.22
N ARG A 247 12.33 9.42 18.16
CA ARG A 247 13.42 9.95 18.99
C ARG A 247 14.68 10.20 18.18
N ILE A 248 15.04 9.31 17.25
CA ILE A 248 16.19 9.46 16.35
C ILE A 248 16.00 10.71 15.47
N TYR A 249 14.83 10.90 14.86
CA TYR A 249 14.55 12.09 14.06
C TYR A 249 14.69 13.38 14.86
N ARG A 250 14.12 13.41 16.08
CA ARG A 250 14.27 14.60 16.94
C ARG A 250 15.74 14.90 17.25
N LYS A 251 16.53 13.89 17.63
CA LYS A 251 17.95 14.08 17.94
C LYS A 251 18.77 14.52 16.74
N LEU A 252 18.51 13.97 15.55
CA LEU A 252 19.16 14.39 14.31
C LEU A 252 18.74 15.81 13.92
N GLY A 253 17.49 16.20 14.17
CA GLY A 253 17.02 17.56 13.97
C GLY A 253 17.66 18.56 14.93
N GLU A 254 17.80 18.20 16.21
CA GLU A 254 18.55 18.97 17.21
C GLU A 254 20.01 19.13 16.79
N LEU A 255 20.69 18.04 16.40
CA LEU A 255 22.08 18.05 15.92
C LEU A 255 22.27 18.93 14.67
N SER A 256 21.30 18.89 13.74
CA SER A 256 21.29 19.76 12.56
C SER A 256 21.22 21.24 12.98
N SER A 257 20.35 21.58 13.93
CA SER A 257 20.27 22.95 14.48
C SER A 257 21.57 23.39 15.14
N ASP A 258 22.18 22.52 15.94
CA ASP A 258 23.45 22.79 16.63
C ASP A 258 24.58 23.05 15.62
N TYR A 259 24.65 22.27 14.53
CA TYR A 259 25.61 22.53 13.46
C TYR A 259 25.37 23.85 12.75
N ALA A 260 24.11 24.24 12.49
CA ALA A 260 23.82 25.54 11.88
C ALA A 260 24.29 26.71 12.76
N GLU A 261 24.07 26.63 14.07
CA GLU A 261 24.54 27.65 15.02
C GLU A 261 26.06 27.67 15.15
N LEU A 262 26.70 26.49 15.24
CA LEU A 262 28.16 26.38 15.32
C LEU A 262 28.84 26.87 14.04
N GLY A 263 28.34 26.52 12.87
CA GLY A 263 28.86 26.99 11.58
C GLY A 263 28.77 28.51 11.47
N ALA A 264 27.59 29.08 11.79
CA ALA A 264 27.38 30.52 11.80
C ALA A 264 28.31 31.26 12.78
N THR A 265 28.53 30.71 13.98
CA THR A 265 29.42 31.31 14.98
C THR A 265 30.89 31.25 14.56
N LEU A 266 31.37 30.12 14.02
CA LEU A 266 32.73 30.00 13.50
C LEU A 266 32.98 30.95 12.32
N ASN A 267 32.05 31.01 11.38
CA ASN A 267 32.12 31.94 10.26
C ASN A 267 32.15 33.40 10.76
N GLY A 268 31.31 33.73 11.75
CA GLY A 268 31.32 35.05 12.40
C GLY A 268 32.65 35.37 13.09
N PHE A 269 33.24 34.41 13.81
CA PHE A 269 34.54 34.59 14.47
C PHE A 269 35.68 34.78 13.48
N SER A 270 35.66 34.09 12.33
CA SER A 270 36.70 34.23 11.31
C SER A 270 36.86 35.68 10.82
N LEU A 271 35.78 36.46 10.83
CA LEU A 271 35.78 37.88 10.43
C LEU A 271 36.46 38.81 11.44
N LEU A 272 36.58 38.38 12.69
CA LEU A 272 37.13 39.17 13.80
C LEU A 272 38.60 38.86 14.08
N GLU A 273 39.15 37.81 13.47
CA GLU A 273 40.46 37.27 13.80
C GLU A 273 41.59 37.80 12.89
N HIS A 274 42.77 37.94 13.51
CA HIS A 274 44.05 38.22 12.84
C HIS A 274 45.10 37.29 13.47
N PRO A 275 46.05 36.66 12.75
CA PRO A 275 46.45 36.78 11.34
C PRO A 275 45.58 36.01 10.33
N GLU A 276 45.71 36.33 9.03
CA GLU A 276 44.92 35.74 7.92
C GLU A 276 44.91 34.20 7.91
N GLY A 277 46.01 33.56 8.29
CA GLY A 277 46.10 32.10 8.35
C GLY A 277 45.15 31.46 9.37
N LEU A 278 44.95 32.11 10.53
CA LEU A 278 44.03 31.63 11.56
C LEU A 278 42.57 31.89 11.16
N ALA A 279 42.28 33.09 10.65
CA ALA A 279 40.96 33.44 10.12
C ALA A 279 40.51 32.44 9.05
N ALA A 280 41.36 32.15 8.06
CA ALA A 280 41.06 31.19 6.99
C ALA A 280 40.95 29.72 7.48
N ALA A 281 41.56 29.36 8.60
CA ALA A 281 41.39 28.04 9.21
C ALA A 281 40.03 27.94 9.92
N ILE A 282 39.64 28.98 10.66
CA ILE A 282 38.34 29.06 11.36
C ILE A 282 37.20 29.09 10.34
N GLU A 283 37.32 29.87 9.27
CA GLU A 283 36.32 29.91 8.19
C GLU A 283 36.13 28.53 7.55
N ARG A 284 37.23 27.82 7.23
CA ARG A 284 37.14 26.46 6.67
C ARG A 284 36.50 25.47 7.64
N ALA A 285 36.74 25.61 8.95
CA ALA A 285 36.05 24.81 9.95
C ALA A 285 34.55 25.12 9.98
N GLY A 286 34.16 26.40 9.92
CA GLY A 286 32.76 26.82 9.83
C GLY A 286 32.05 26.26 8.59
N GLN A 287 32.68 26.36 7.42
CA GLN A 287 32.15 25.79 6.16
C GLN A 287 31.99 24.26 6.21
N ALA A 288 32.91 23.54 6.86
CA ALA A 288 32.80 22.10 7.05
C ALA A 288 31.61 21.73 7.97
N VAL A 289 31.36 22.55 9.00
CA VAL A 289 30.21 22.40 9.90
C VAL A 289 28.89 22.73 9.17
N ASP A 290 28.85 23.78 8.35
CA ASP A 290 27.68 24.10 7.51
C ASP A 290 27.36 22.96 6.52
N SER A 291 28.40 22.29 5.99
CA SER A 291 28.23 21.11 5.14
C SER A 291 27.55 19.98 5.91
N SER A 292 27.96 19.75 7.17
CA SER A 292 27.36 18.74 8.05
C SER A 292 25.89 19.06 8.36
N TYR A 293 25.54 20.33 8.53
CA TYR A 293 24.16 20.78 8.69
C TYR A 293 23.29 20.40 7.47
N ILE A 294 23.76 20.72 6.26
CA ILE A 294 23.03 20.45 5.01
C ILE A 294 22.85 18.93 4.81
N GLU A 295 23.93 18.15 4.96
CA GLU A 295 23.90 16.70 4.80
C GLU A 295 22.96 16.03 5.83
N THR A 296 22.96 16.51 7.09
CA THR A 296 22.05 16.00 8.12
C THR A 296 20.59 16.30 7.78
N GLY A 297 20.30 17.48 7.22
CA GLY A 297 18.95 17.83 6.74
C GLY A 297 18.47 16.95 5.58
N GLN A 298 19.37 16.63 4.65
CA GLN A 298 19.08 15.70 3.55
C GLN A 298 18.84 14.28 4.06
N LEU A 299 19.68 13.79 4.98
CA LEU A 299 19.53 12.50 5.62
C LEU A 299 18.16 12.37 6.30
N LEU A 300 17.74 13.37 7.08
CA LEU A 300 16.43 13.39 7.71
C LEU A 300 15.29 13.23 6.71
N THR A 301 15.36 13.96 5.59
CA THR A 301 14.35 13.90 4.52
C THR A 301 14.31 12.51 3.86
N GLN A 302 15.48 11.93 3.59
CA GLN A 302 15.57 10.60 2.97
C GLN A 302 15.07 9.50 3.91
N MET A 303 15.54 9.52 5.17
CA MET A 303 15.11 8.60 6.21
C MET A 303 13.59 8.60 6.35
N GLU A 304 12.95 9.77 6.29
CA GLU A 304 11.50 9.86 6.45
C GLU A 304 10.77 8.99 5.43
N SER A 305 11.17 9.09 4.17
CA SER A 305 10.57 8.32 3.07
C SER A 305 10.97 6.84 3.06
N GLU A 306 12.22 6.52 3.38
CA GLU A 306 12.79 5.16 3.25
C GLU A 306 12.60 4.30 4.51
N VAL A 307 12.46 4.93 5.68
CA VAL A 307 12.39 4.25 6.99
C VAL A 307 11.11 4.59 7.73
N GLY A 308 10.81 5.89 7.87
CA GLY A 308 9.65 6.36 8.63
C GLY A 308 8.33 5.87 8.03
N GLU A 309 8.13 6.08 6.73
CA GLU A 309 6.89 5.68 6.07
C GLU A 309 6.68 4.15 6.03
N PRO A 310 7.67 3.28 5.74
CA PRO A 310 7.50 1.83 5.87
C PRO A 310 7.16 1.37 7.28
N ILE A 311 7.84 1.89 8.31
CA ILE A 311 7.54 1.56 9.71
C ILE A 311 6.09 1.91 10.05
N HIS A 312 5.63 3.09 9.64
CA HIS A 312 4.25 3.51 9.82
C HIS A 312 3.26 2.62 9.03
N GLY A 313 3.60 2.21 7.82
CA GLY A 313 2.81 1.24 7.06
C GLY A 313 2.65 -0.08 7.81
N TYR A 314 3.74 -0.60 8.37
CA TYR A 314 3.75 -1.83 9.16
C TYR A 314 2.89 -1.77 10.42
N SER A 315 2.81 -0.63 11.10
CA SER A 315 1.94 -0.49 12.28
C SER A 315 0.46 -0.55 11.91
N GLN A 316 0.07 -0.12 10.70
CA GLN A 316 -1.30 -0.23 10.21
C GLN A 316 -1.72 -1.66 9.86
N TYR A 317 -0.80 -2.54 9.45
CA TYR A 317 -1.10 -3.93 9.15
C TYR A 317 -1.70 -4.68 10.34
N ALA A 318 -1.32 -4.34 11.57
CA ALA A 318 -1.89 -4.98 12.75
C ALA A 318 -3.41 -4.80 12.86
N ALA A 319 -3.92 -3.60 12.53
CA ALA A 319 -5.35 -3.32 12.53
C ALA A 319 -6.08 -4.13 11.44
N ILE A 320 -5.47 -4.26 10.27
CA ILE A 320 -6.01 -5.03 9.14
C ILE A 320 -6.08 -6.53 9.50
N ILE A 321 -5.01 -7.09 10.07
CA ILE A 321 -4.97 -8.49 10.49
C ILE A 321 -6.05 -8.76 11.55
N LYS A 322 -6.21 -7.86 12.54
CA LYS A 322 -7.29 -7.97 13.54
C LYS A 322 -8.68 -7.95 12.91
N GLN A 323 -8.90 -7.15 11.86
CA GLN A 323 -10.18 -7.13 11.13
C GLN A 323 -10.44 -8.49 10.44
N VAL A 324 -9.43 -9.07 9.81
CA VAL A 324 -9.51 -10.40 9.17
C VAL A 324 -9.79 -11.49 10.21
N LEU A 325 -9.07 -11.50 11.32
CA LEU A 325 -9.28 -12.46 12.42
C LEU A 325 -10.69 -12.33 13.00
N ARG A 326 -11.19 -11.10 13.19
CA ARG A 326 -12.56 -10.84 13.63
C ARG A 326 -13.59 -11.36 12.63
N PHE A 327 -13.39 -11.15 11.34
CA PHE A 327 -14.27 -11.72 10.32
C PHE A 327 -14.30 -13.25 10.41
N ARG A 328 -13.14 -13.90 10.51
CA ARG A 328 -13.03 -15.37 10.65
C ARG A 328 -13.78 -15.87 11.88
N LEU A 329 -13.59 -15.20 13.02
CA LEU A 329 -14.28 -15.52 14.27
C LEU A 329 -15.80 -15.43 14.11
N LEU A 330 -16.30 -14.31 13.58
CA LEU A 330 -17.74 -14.13 13.36
C LEU A 330 -18.29 -15.16 12.37
N LYS A 331 -17.50 -15.54 11.35
CA LYS A 331 -17.93 -16.57 10.40
C LYS A 331 -17.97 -17.96 11.03
N ASN A 332 -17.03 -18.28 11.91
CA ASN A 332 -17.03 -19.53 12.67
C ASN A 332 -18.27 -19.61 13.58
N LEU A 333 -18.55 -18.57 14.36
CA LEU A 333 -19.75 -18.49 15.20
C LEU A 333 -21.06 -18.61 14.38
N GLN A 334 -21.08 -18.06 13.16
CA GLN A 334 -22.24 -18.15 12.27
C GLN A 334 -22.48 -19.59 11.76
N LEU A 335 -21.44 -20.42 11.71
CA LEU A 335 -21.55 -21.83 11.29
C LEU A 335 -21.90 -22.76 12.46
N GLU A 336 -21.68 -22.32 13.70
CA GLU A 336 -22.01 -23.10 14.92
C GLU A 336 -23.47 -22.92 15.37
N GLY A 337 -24.07 -21.76 15.11
CA GLY A 337 -25.44 -21.42 15.53
C GLY A 337 -26.50 -21.78 14.50
#